data_AF-A0A943RHZ2-F1
#
_entry.id   AF-A0A943RHZ2-F1
#
_cell.length_a   1.000
_cell.length_b   1.000
_cell.length_c   1.000
_cell.angle_alpha   90.00
_cell.angle_beta   90.00
_cell.angle_gamma   90.00
#
_symmetry.space_group_name_H-M   'P 1'
#
loop_
_entity.id
_entity.type
_entity.pdbx_description
1 polymer ?
#
loop_
_entity_poly.entity_id
_entity_poly.type
_entity_poly.pdbx_seq_one_letter_code
_entity_poly.pdbx_strand_id
1 'polypeptide(L)'
;MNTVVTGTYNFPGTYKITYRVNGGEYRTLADNLSTAQNYTLAASPTALGLAANERVTEIMFVFGQAPAGFAQVEQPALKCTAINGLTAGSSFVNIADVGGVYNDQWVQAISRWVSTVYGKPTPLPRTGY
;
A
#
# COMPACT_ATOMS: atom_id res chain seq x y z
N MET A 1 2.30 -2.46 8.57
CA MET A 1 2.92 -1.58 7.54
C MET A 1 4.08 -0.83 8.18
N ASN A 2 5.14 -0.47 7.45
CA ASN A 2 6.33 0.16 8.02
C ASN A 2 6.66 1.49 7.33
N THR A 3 6.65 1.52 6.00
CA THR A 3 7.11 2.67 5.22
C THR A 3 6.33 2.81 3.93
N VAL A 4 6.06 4.05 3.52
CA VAL A 4 5.53 4.43 2.22
C VAL A 4 6.59 5.22 1.47
N VAL A 5 7.01 4.73 0.31
CA VAL A 5 7.79 5.50 -0.66
C VAL A 5 6.83 5.95 -1.75
N THR A 6 6.72 7.25 -1.97
CA THR A 6 5.62 7.78 -2.79
C THR A 6 5.90 7.78 -4.29
N GLY A 7 7.16 7.69 -4.68
CA GLY A 7 7.57 7.94 -6.06
C GLY A 7 7.30 9.40 -6.48
N THR A 8 7.33 9.62 -7.78
CA THR A 8 7.00 10.91 -8.43
C THR A 8 6.01 10.66 -9.57
N TYR A 9 5.33 11.71 -10.02
CA TYR A 9 4.33 11.64 -11.09
C TYR A 9 4.58 12.71 -12.15
N ASN A 10 4.16 12.44 -13.37
CA ASN A 10 4.50 13.24 -14.56
C ASN A 10 3.69 14.55 -14.72
N PHE A 11 2.71 14.82 -13.86
CA PHE A 11 1.98 16.10 -13.85
C PHE A 11 2.16 16.83 -12.52
N PRO A 12 2.38 18.16 -12.54
CA PRO A 12 2.49 18.96 -11.35
C PRO A 12 1.14 19.08 -10.63
N GLY A 13 1.17 18.90 -9.32
CA GLY A 13 -0.01 19.00 -8.48
C GLY A 13 0.30 18.61 -7.04
N THR A 14 -0.72 18.62 -6.21
CA THR A 14 -0.64 18.14 -4.83
C THR A 14 -1.60 16.98 -4.61
N TYR A 15 -1.24 16.12 -3.68
CA TYR A 15 -2.05 14.97 -3.29
C TYR A 15 -1.89 14.70 -1.79
N LYS A 16 -2.79 13.87 -1.28
CA LYS A 16 -2.73 13.38 0.11
C LYS A 16 -2.71 11.88 0.14
N ILE A 17 -2.17 11.33 1.21
CA ILE A 17 -2.19 9.90 1.48
C ILE A 17 -3.03 9.68 2.72
N THR A 18 -3.98 8.75 2.62
CA THR A 18 -4.82 8.32 3.73
C THR A 18 -4.64 6.83 3.95
N TYR A 19 -4.94 6.37 5.16
CA TYR A 19 -4.89 4.96 5.52
C TYR A 19 -6.11 4.59 6.34
N ARG A 20 -6.45 3.31 6.32
CA ARG A 20 -7.49 2.72 7.16
C ARG A 20 -6.93 1.53 7.90
N VAL A 21 -7.33 1.38 9.16
CA VAL A 21 -7.03 0.19 9.96
C VAL A 21 -8.20 -0.80 9.93
N ASN A 22 -7.97 -2.04 10.34
CA ASN A 22 -8.99 -3.09 10.41
C ASN A 22 -10.27 -2.63 11.16
N GLY A 23 -11.30 -2.23 10.40
CA GLY A 23 -12.59 -1.77 10.92
C GLY A 23 -12.66 -0.30 11.36
N GLY A 24 -11.62 0.51 11.12
CA GLY A 24 -11.59 1.94 11.47
C GLY A 24 -12.14 2.86 10.37
N GLU A 25 -12.09 4.17 10.60
CA GLU A 25 -12.31 5.19 9.56
C GLU A 25 -10.99 5.55 8.86
N TYR A 26 -11.08 6.19 7.68
CA TYR A 26 -9.88 6.72 7.02
C TYR A 26 -9.24 7.85 7.84
N ARG A 27 -7.92 7.78 7.99
CA ARG A 27 -7.09 8.76 8.68
C ARG A 27 -6.04 9.32 7.70
N THR A 28 -5.68 10.59 7.86
CA THR A 28 -4.61 11.20 7.05
C THR A 28 -3.25 10.66 7.48
N LEU A 29 -2.47 10.13 6.53
CA LEU A 29 -1.05 9.83 6.73
C LEU A 29 -0.21 11.09 6.50
N ALA A 30 -0.46 11.76 5.39
CA ALA A 30 0.22 12.98 4.98
C ALA A 30 -0.67 13.77 4.02
N ASP A 31 -0.55 15.09 4.04
CA ASP A 31 -1.32 16.00 3.20
C ASP A 31 -0.39 17.00 2.49
N ASN A 32 -0.90 17.62 1.43
CA ASN A 32 -0.19 18.62 0.63
C ASN A 32 1.18 18.15 0.12
N LEU A 33 1.29 16.87 -0.28
CA LEU A 33 2.49 16.32 -0.89
C LEU A 33 2.59 16.75 -2.35
N SER A 34 3.79 17.10 -2.81
CA SER A 34 4.04 17.45 -4.22
C SER A 34 4.19 16.20 -5.08
N THR A 35 3.55 16.16 -6.25
CA THR A 35 3.73 15.07 -7.22
C THR A 35 5.14 15.01 -7.80
N ALA A 36 5.89 16.12 -7.76
CA ALA A 36 7.25 16.23 -8.28
C ALA A 36 8.33 15.76 -7.29
N GLN A 37 7.95 15.38 -6.06
CA GLN A 37 8.90 14.99 -5.02
C GLN A 37 8.60 13.57 -4.52
N ASN A 38 9.67 12.79 -4.36
CA ASN A 38 9.60 11.48 -3.73
C ASN A 38 9.77 11.62 -2.21
N TYR A 39 8.83 11.08 -1.44
CA TYR A 39 8.84 11.09 0.02
C TYR A 39 8.99 9.67 0.55
N THR A 40 9.70 9.54 1.67
CA THR A 40 9.72 8.32 2.48
C THR A 40 9.02 8.60 3.81
N LEU A 41 7.81 8.08 3.96
CA LEU A 41 6.95 8.33 5.11
C LEU A 41 6.97 7.13 6.06
N ALA A 42 7.11 7.41 7.35
CA ALA A 42 6.96 6.40 8.39
C ALA A 42 5.48 6.02 8.54
N ALA A 43 5.19 4.73 8.45
CA ALA A 43 3.84 4.17 8.55
C ALA A 43 3.79 2.96 9.50
N SER A 44 4.73 2.91 10.46
CA SER A 44 4.77 1.89 11.52
C SER A 44 3.64 2.11 12.53
N PRO A 45 3.23 1.07 13.29
CA PRO A 45 2.21 1.22 14.33
C PRO A 45 2.51 2.36 15.32
N THR A 46 3.77 2.49 15.74
CA THR A 46 4.24 3.57 16.62
C THR A 46 4.12 4.93 15.96
N ALA A 47 4.54 5.07 14.70
CA ALA A 47 4.49 6.35 13.98
C ALA A 47 3.06 6.82 13.73
N LEU A 48 2.12 5.88 13.57
CA LEU A 48 0.71 6.16 13.33
C LEU A 48 -0.13 6.22 14.62
N GLY A 49 0.46 5.96 15.78
CA GLY A 49 -0.27 5.93 17.06
C GLY A 49 -1.35 4.84 17.10
N LEU A 50 -1.09 3.68 16.49
CA LEU A 50 -2.07 2.60 16.42
C LEU A 50 -2.25 1.92 17.79
N ALA A 51 -3.49 1.59 18.12
CA ALA A 51 -3.79 0.79 19.30
C ALA A 51 -3.31 -0.66 19.15
N ALA A 52 -3.28 -1.41 20.25
CA ALA A 52 -3.00 -2.84 20.21
C ALA A 52 -3.96 -3.54 19.24
N ASN A 53 -3.42 -4.40 18.38
CA ASN A 53 -4.13 -5.13 17.31
C ASN A 53 -4.70 -4.28 16.15
N GLU A 54 -4.54 -2.95 16.17
CA GLU A 54 -4.78 -2.15 14.96
C GLU A 54 -3.67 -2.38 13.93
N ARG A 55 -4.08 -2.62 12.69
CA ARG A 55 -3.19 -2.81 11.55
C ARG A 55 -3.75 -2.09 10.35
N VAL A 56 -2.88 -1.40 9.62
CA VAL A 56 -3.23 -0.78 8.33
C VAL A 56 -3.67 -1.89 7.37
N THR A 57 -4.88 -1.77 6.85
CA THR A 57 -5.47 -2.68 5.86
C THR A 57 -5.60 -2.05 4.48
N GLU A 58 -5.67 -0.72 4.42
CA GLU A 58 -5.78 0.03 3.17
C GLU A 58 -4.91 1.29 3.23
N ILE A 59 -4.36 1.66 2.08
CA ILE A 59 -3.69 2.94 1.86
C ILE A 59 -4.19 3.51 0.54
N MET A 60 -4.49 4.80 0.53
CA MET A 60 -5.09 5.48 -0.62
C MET A 60 -4.33 6.77 -0.90
N PHE A 61 -3.92 6.91 -2.16
CA PHE A 61 -3.32 8.12 -2.71
C PHE A 61 -4.44 8.91 -3.39
N VAL A 62 -4.73 10.10 -2.89
CA VAL A 62 -5.85 10.93 -3.35
C VAL A 62 -5.29 12.13 -4.08
N PHE A 63 -5.37 12.09 -5.41
CA PHE A 63 -5.01 13.19 -6.30
C PHE A 63 -6.23 14.09 -6.54
N GLY A 64 -6.03 15.41 -6.56
CA GLY A 64 -7.12 16.34 -6.86
C GLY A 64 -7.56 16.31 -8.32
N GLN A 65 -6.59 16.23 -9.24
CA GLN A 65 -6.81 16.11 -10.68
C GLN A 65 -5.80 15.12 -11.26
N ALA A 66 -6.24 14.28 -12.19
CA ALA A 66 -5.40 13.33 -12.92
C ALA A 66 -5.70 13.45 -14.42
N PRO A 67 -4.93 14.28 -15.16
CA PRO A 67 -5.13 14.46 -16.59
C PRO A 67 -4.88 13.18 -17.41
N ALA A 68 -5.26 13.21 -18.68
CA ALA A 68 -4.94 12.12 -19.60
C ALA A 68 -3.42 11.89 -19.66
N GLY A 69 -3.01 10.62 -19.51
CA GLY A 69 -1.60 10.24 -19.46
C GLY A 69 -0.93 10.37 -18.08
N PHE A 70 -1.69 10.70 -17.02
CA PHE A 70 -1.17 10.73 -15.66
C PHE A 70 -0.58 9.37 -15.24
N ALA A 71 0.68 9.38 -14.82
CA ALA A 71 1.42 8.18 -14.48
C ALA A 71 2.56 8.48 -13.50
N GLN A 72 2.97 7.44 -12.76
CA GLN A 72 4.21 7.47 -11.99
C GLN A 72 5.44 7.55 -12.91
N VAL A 73 6.45 8.32 -12.48
CA VAL A 73 7.77 8.40 -13.12
C VAL A 73 8.76 7.58 -12.30
N GLU A 74 8.95 7.93 -11.03
CA GLU A 74 9.56 7.03 -10.04
C GLU A 74 8.51 6.13 -9.42
N GLN A 75 8.81 4.84 -9.30
CA GLN A 75 7.85 3.85 -8.82
C GLN A 75 7.59 4.01 -7.30
N PRO A 76 6.32 4.12 -6.87
CA PRO A 76 5.96 4.05 -5.46
C PRO A 76 6.21 2.65 -4.91
N ALA A 77 6.47 2.55 -3.61
CA ALA A 77 6.65 1.28 -2.92
C ALA A 77 6.08 1.29 -1.51
N LEU A 78 5.40 0.20 -1.13
CA LEU A 78 4.91 -0.04 0.22
C LEU A 78 5.79 -1.10 0.88
N LYS A 79 6.38 -0.77 2.03
CA LYS A 79 7.14 -1.73 2.84
C LYS A 79 6.30 -2.16 4.02
N CYS A 80 6.03 -3.46 4.10
CA CYS A 80 5.19 -4.05 5.13
C CYS A 80 5.79 -5.36 5.66
N THR A 81 5.68 -5.55 6.97
CA THR A 81 5.91 -6.85 7.61
C THR A 81 4.56 -7.55 7.75
N ALA A 82 4.49 -8.79 7.29
CA ALA A 82 3.33 -9.65 7.52
C ALA A 82 3.24 -10.02 9.01
N ILE A 83 2.05 -10.38 9.49
CA ILE A 83 1.88 -10.83 10.88
C ILE A 83 2.62 -12.15 11.12
N ASN A 84 3.15 -12.33 12.33
CA ASN A 84 3.75 -13.61 12.71
C ASN A 84 2.70 -14.73 12.80
N GLY A 85 3.15 -15.97 12.61
CA GLY A 85 2.31 -17.15 12.80
C GLY A 85 1.37 -17.47 11.63
N LEU A 86 1.56 -16.86 10.46
CA LEU A 86 0.84 -17.26 9.25
C LEU A 86 1.15 -18.71 8.91
N THR A 87 0.11 -19.52 8.72
CA THR A 87 0.24 -20.94 8.36
C THR A 87 0.86 -21.07 6.97
N ALA A 88 1.86 -21.93 6.82
CA ALA A 88 2.42 -22.24 5.50
C ALA A 88 1.33 -22.80 4.57
N GLY A 89 1.28 -22.32 3.32
CA GLY A 89 0.23 -22.65 2.36
C GLY A 89 -1.05 -21.83 2.51
N SER A 90 -1.21 -21.04 3.59
CA SER A 90 -2.28 -20.04 3.65
C SER A 90 -2.06 -18.94 2.61
N SER A 91 -3.13 -18.25 2.24
CA SER A 91 -3.08 -17.18 1.24
C SER A 91 -3.97 -16.02 1.64
N PHE A 92 -3.64 -14.85 1.11
CA PHE A 92 -4.46 -13.65 1.22
C PHE A 92 -4.54 -12.96 -0.13
N VAL A 93 -5.66 -12.29 -0.37
CA VAL A 93 -5.90 -11.52 -1.59
C VAL A 93 -5.48 -10.08 -1.33
N ASN A 94 -4.68 -9.54 -2.23
CA ASN A 94 -4.42 -8.12 -2.31
C ASN A 94 -5.30 -7.53 -3.41
N ILE A 95 -5.78 -6.31 -3.16
CA ILE A 95 -6.63 -5.57 -4.06
C ILE A 95 -5.97 -4.21 -4.25
N ALA A 96 -5.92 -3.74 -5.50
CA ALA A 96 -5.58 -2.37 -5.82
C ALA A 96 -6.61 -1.84 -6.80
N ASP A 97 -7.30 -0.79 -6.41
CA ASP A 97 -8.27 -0.08 -7.23
C ASP A 97 -7.80 1.36 -7.50
N VAL A 98 -8.16 1.86 -8.68
CA VAL A 98 -7.98 3.25 -9.07
C VAL A 98 -9.28 3.73 -9.68
N GLY A 99 -9.76 4.89 -9.25
CA GLY A 99 -11.02 5.43 -9.72
C GLY A 99 -11.09 6.93 -9.57
N GLY A 100 -12.02 7.53 -10.31
CA GLY A 100 -12.23 8.96 -10.34
C GLY A 100 -13.51 9.31 -11.09
N VAL A 101 -13.91 10.57 -11.00
CA VAL A 101 -15.05 11.10 -11.75
C VAL A 101 -14.57 11.61 -13.10
N TYR A 102 -15.20 11.14 -14.18
CA TYR A 102 -15.00 11.60 -15.54
C TYR A 102 -16.36 11.88 -16.18
N ASN A 103 -16.59 13.10 -16.68
CA ASN A 103 -17.89 13.56 -17.22
C ASN A 103 -19.08 13.22 -16.30
N ASP A 104 -18.97 13.58 -15.02
CA ASP A 104 -19.97 13.30 -13.97
C ASP A 104 -20.27 11.81 -13.72
N GLN A 105 -19.45 10.91 -14.23
CA GLN A 105 -19.56 9.47 -14.02
C GLN A 105 -18.37 8.92 -13.25
N TRP A 106 -18.64 8.04 -12.28
CA TRP A 106 -17.58 7.29 -11.60
C TRP A 106 -17.02 6.21 -12.52
N VAL A 107 -15.71 6.24 -12.74
CA VAL A 107 -14.97 5.24 -13.50
C VAL A 107 -13.93 4.60 -12.58
N GLN A 108 -13.76 3.29 -12.70
CA GLN A 108 -12.80 2.54 -11.87
C GLN A 108 -12.15 1.40 -12.64
N ALA A 109 -10.93 1.07 -12.25
CA ALA A 109 -10.22 -0.14 -12.61
C ALA A 109 -9.74 -0.85 -11.34
N ILE A 110 -9.79 -2.18 -11.33
CA ILE A 110 -9.46 -2.98 -10.14
C ILE A 110 -8.53 -4.12 -10.55
N SER A 111 -7.44 -4.27 -9.82
CA SER A 111 -6.54 -5.42 -9.87
C SER A 111 -6.64 -6.25 -8.60
N ARG A 112 -6.54 -7.58 -8.75
CA ARG A 112 -6.56 -8.53 -7.63
C ARG A 112 -5.48 -9.57 -7.85
N TRP A 113 -4.71 -9.86 -6.82
CA TRP A 113 -3.70 -10.93 -6.86
C TRP A 113 -3.63 -11.67 -5.53
N VAL A 114 -3.31 -12.96 -5.61
CA VAL A 114 -3.17 -13.82 -4.43
C VAL A 114 -1.71 -13.87 -4.01
N SER A 115 -1.46 -13.68 -2.72
CA SER A 115 -0.17 -13.95 -2.11
C SER A 115 -0.25 -15.20 -1.25
N THR A 116 0.61 -16.17 -1.53
CA THR A 116 0.72 -17.42 -0.78
C THR A 116 1.88 -17.33 0.22
N VAL A 117 1.62 -17.76 1.45
CA VAL A 117 2.61 -17.84 2.52
C VAL A 117 3.44 -19.10 2.34
N TYR A 118 4.74 -18.92 2.14
CA TYR A 118 5.68 -20.04 2.08
C TYR A 118 6.26 -20.33 3.46
N GLY A 119 6.27 -21.60 3.85
CA GLY A 119 6.97 -22.05 5.05
C GLY A 119 8.47 -21.99 4.88
N LYS A 120 9.21 -21.90 5.99
CA LYS A 120 10.67 -22.08 5.96
C LYS A 120 10.99 -23.47 5.40
N PRO A 121 11.88 -23.61 4.40
CA PRO A 121 12.31 -24.91 3.92
C PRO A 121 12.85 -25.73 5.09
N THR A 122 12.29 -26.92 5.33
CA THR A 122 12.90 -27.90 6.23
C THR A 122 14.10 -28.51 5.51
N PRO A 123 15.33 -28.37 6.03
CA PRO A 123 16.48 -29.02 5.44
C PRO A 123 16.24 -30.53 5.41
N LEU A 124 16.39 -31.14 4.24
CA LEU A 124 16.36 -32.60 4.14
C LEU A 124 17.55 -33.17 4.91
N PRO A 125 17.41 -34.33 5.58
CA PRO A 125 18.54 -35.02 6.16
C PRO A 125 19.60 -35.26 5.07
N ARG A 126 20.83 -34.80 5.29
CA ARG A 126 21.96 -35.17 4.42
C ARG A 126 22.32 -36.62 4.72
N THR A 127 21.86 -37.56 3.90
CA THR A 127 22.42 -38.93 3.90
C THR A 127 23.63 -38.96 2.97
N GLY A 128 24.82 -39.17 3.54
CA GLY A 128 26.05 -39.43 2.79
C GLY A 128 27.30 -39.03 3.57
N TYR A 129 28.04 -40.04 4.06
CA TYR A 129 29.43 -39.95 4.52
C TYR A 129 30.33 -40.43 3.37
#